data_AF-A0A941SU59-F1
#
_entry.id   AF-A0A941SU59-F1
#
_cell.length_a   1.000
_cell.length_b   1.000
_cell.length_c   1.000
_cell.angle_alpha   90.00
_cell.angle_beta   90.00
_cell.angle_gamma   90.00
#
_symmetry.space_group_name_H-M   'P 1'
#
loop_
_entity.id
_entity.type
_entity.pdbx_description
1 polymer ?
#
loop_
_entity_poly.entity_id
_entity_poly.type
_entity_poly.pdbx_seq_one_letter_code
_entity_poly.pdbx_strand_id
1 'polypeptide(L)'
;NGQAARPTYEEVCTGRTGCAEVIKLTFDPAQIGLRQVLEIFFLVHDPTQVDGQGNDRGTQYRSGIYFLTPAQQALAQDMIEEMTREKLYARPIVTQVQPLAHYWPAEDYHQDFFENNPEQGYCMAVAAPKVAKFRKTFREWAKA
;
A
#
# COMPACT_ATOMS: atom_id res chain seq x y z
N ASN A 1 5.04 -9.64 -6.06
CA ASN A 1 6.23 -9.55 -6.96
C ASN A 1 7.50 -9.73 -6.17
N GLY A 2 8.22 -10.82 -6.41
CA GLY A 2 9.49 -11.20 -5.79
C GLY A 2 10.01 -12.50 -6.43
N GLN A 3 11.21 -12.93 -6.05
CA GLN A 3 11.89 -14.09 -6.63
C GLN A 3 11.59 -15.39 -5.87
N ALA A 4 11.19 -15.28 -4.59
CA ALA A 4 10.86 -16.43 -3.76
C ALA A 4 9.50 -17.02 -4.14
N ALA A 5 9.45 -18.34 -4.28
CA ALA A 5 8.27 -19.04 -4.76
C ALA A 5 7.13 -19.11 -3.73
N ARG A 6 7.39 -19.11 -2.42
CA ARG A 6 6.37 -19.04 -1.34
C ARG A 6 7.06 -18.62 -0.04
N PRO A 7 7.44 -17.34 0.09
CA PRO A 7 8.30 -16.91 1.18
C PRO A 7 7.55 -16.88 2.52
N THR A 8 8.26 -17.15 3.61
CA THR A 8 7.77 -16.85 4.97
C THR A 8 8.01 -15.38 5.33
N TYR A 9 7.34 -14.89 6.37
CA TYR A 9 7.59 -13.55 6.91
C TYR A 9 9.08 -13.33 7.22
N GLU A 10 9.76 -14.29 7.86
CA GLU A 10 11.18 -14.18 8.20
C GLU A 10 12.07 -14.06 6.95
N GLU A 11 11.74 -14.79 5.89
CA GLU A 11 12.46 -14.68 4.62
C GLU A 11 12.26 -13.29 3.99
N VAL A 12 11.03 -12.76 4.02
CA VAL A 12 10.74 -11.40 3.55
C VAL A 12 11.47 -10.34 4.37
N CYS A 13 11.52 -10.48 5.70
CA CYS A 13 12.23 -9.55 6.59
C CYS A 13 13.73 -9.45 6.28
N THR A 14 14.34 -10.49 5.68
CA THR A 14 15.75 -10.42 5.26
C THR A 14 16.00 -9.44 4.12
N GLY A 15 14.96 -9.02 3.40
CA GLY A 15 15.04 -8.17 2.20
C GLY A 15 15.58 -8.88 0.95
N ARG A 16 15.92 -10.18 1.03
CA ARG A 16 16.57 -10.92 -0.06
C ARG A 16 15.61 -11.55 -1.06
N THR A 17 14.34 -11.72 -0.69
CA THR A 17 13.33 -12.37 -1.55
C THR A 17 12.87 -11.47 -2.70
N GLY A 18 13.12 -10.16 -2.61
CA GLY A 18 12.57 -9.15 -3.51
C GLY A 18 11.05 -8.97 -3.39
N CYS A 19 10.39 -9.66 -2.44
CA CYS A 19 8.97 -9.47 -2.19
C CYS A 19 8.68 -8.09 -1.61
N ALA A 20 7.45 -7.61 -1.80
CA ALA A 20 6.90 -6.46 -1.09
C ALA A 20 5.81 -6.97 -0.16
N GLU A 21 5.68 -6.35 1.01
CA GLU A 21 4.46 -6.41 1.80
C GLU A 21 3.36 -5.66 1.04
N VAL A 22 2.23 -6.32 0.84
CA VAL A 22 1.13 -5.83 0.00
C VAL A 22 -0.20 -6.22 0.57
N ILE A 23 -1.23 -5.43 0.25
CA ILE A 23 -2.62 -5.77 0.50
C ILE A 23 -3.27 -6.13 -0.83
N LYS A 24 -3.86 -7.33 -0.92
CA LYS A 24 -4.73 -7.69 -2.04
C LYS A 24 -6.15 -7.26 -1.72
N LEU A 25 -6.61 -6.20 -2.37
CA LEU A 25 -7.95 -5.66 -2.17
C LEU A 25 -8.97 -6.28 -3.13
N THR A 26 -10.16 -6.54 -2.61
CA THR A 26 -11.36 -6.84 -3.40
C THR A 26 -12.44 -5.87 -2.93
N PHE A 27 -13.07 -5.17 -3.86
CA PHE A 27 -14.04 -4.12 -3.57
C PHE A 27 -15.16 -4.14 -4.61
N ASP A 28 -16.31 -3.59 -4.24
CA ASP A 28 -17.45 -3.42 -5.13
C ASP A 28 -17.32 -2.09 -5.89
N PRO A 29 -17.14 -2.12 -7.23
CA PRO A 29 -16.99 -0.90 -8.02
C PRO A 29 -18.25 -0.03 -8.06
N ALA A 30 -19.42 -0.55 -7.65
CA ALA A 30 -20.63 0.25 -7.50
C ALA A 30 -20.63 1.11 -6.23
N GLN A 31 -19.80 0.75 -5.22
CA GLN A 31 -19.68 1.48 -3.96
C GLN A 31 -18.44 2.36 -3.92
N ILE A 32 -17.31 1.88 -4.46
CA ILE A 32 -16.06 2.64 -4.53
C ILE A 32 -15.31 2.34 -5.83
N GLY A 33 -14.95 3.39 -6.56
CA GLY A 33 -14.19 3.28 -7.80
C GLY A 33 -12.70 3.07 -7.56
N LEU A 34 -12.00 2.50 -8.55
CA LEU A 34 -10.54 2.30 -8.44
C LEU A 34 -9.76 3.60 -8.22
N ARG A 35 -10.18 4.71 -8.83
CA ARG A 35 -9.53 6.03 -8.62
C ARG A 35 -9.55 6.41 -7.15
N GLN A 36 -10.67 6.22 -6.48
CA GLN A 36 -10.84 6.54 -5.07
C GLN A 36 -9.99 5.61 -4.19
N VAL A 37 -9.92 4.31 -4.52
CA VAL A 37 -8.99 3.38 -3.85
C VAL A 37 -7.54 3.85 -3.98
N LEU A 38 -7.14 4.33 -5.16
CA LEU A 38 -5.80 4.85 -5.38
C LEU A 38 -5.56 6.21 -4.68
N GLU A 39 -6.57 7.08 -4.59
CA GLU A 39 -6.50 8.32 -3.80
C GLU A 39 -6.24 8.01 -2.32
N ILE A 40 -6.96 7.02 -1.78
CA ILE A 40 -6.74 6.53 -0.42
C ILE A 40 -5.32 6.00 -0.28
N PHE A 41 -4.87 5.16 -1.21
CA PHE A 41 -3.51 4.63 -1.24
C PHE A 41 -2.48 5.77 -1.14
N PHE A 42 -2.52 6.75 -2.05
CA PHE A 42 -1.57 7.88 -2.02
C PHE A 42 -1.70 8.75 -0.76
N LEU A 43 -2.87 8.79 -0.11
CA LEU A 43 -3.05 9.55 1.12
C LEU A 43 -2.39 8.87 2.34
N VAL A 44 -2.42 7.54 2.46
CA VAL A 44 -2.12 6.83 3.72
C VAL A 44 -0.65 6.48 3.93
N HIS A 45 0.21 6.66 2.94
CA HIS A 45 1.67 6.49 3.06
C HIS A 45 2.44 7.59 2.30
N ASP A 46 3.75 7.69 2.51
CA ASP A 46 4.62 8.56 1.71
C ASP A 46 5.01 7.85 0.40
N PRO A 47 4.50 8.25 -0.78
CA PRO A 47 4.81 7.62 -2.06
C PRO A 47 6.13 8.09 -2.67
N THR A 48 6.90 8.93 -1.96
CA THR A 48 8.18 9.50 -2.39
C THR A 48 9.39 8.84 -1.71
N GLN A 49 9.17 8.01 -0.69
CA GLN A 49 10.22 7.29 0.00
C GLN A 49 10.57 6.00 -0.76
N VAL A 50 11.80 5.93 -1.27
CA VAL A 50 12.34 4.73 -1.91
C VAL A 50 12.60 3.66 -0.85
N ASP A 51 12.15 2.43 -1.13
CA ASP A 51 12.40 1.23 -0.32
C ASP A 51 12.22 1.44 1.20
N GLY A 52 11.07 2.03 1.56
CA GLY A 52 10.74 2.26 2.95
C GLY A 52 9.46 3.06 3.17
N GLN A 53 9.00 3.06 4.41
CA GLN A 53 7.92 3.91 4.88
C GLN A 53 8.20 4.38 6.30
N GLY A 54 8.48 5.68 6.48
CA GLY A 54 8.86 6.21 7.78
C GLY A 54 10.13 5.53 8.31
N ASN A 55 10.02 4.84 9.44
CA ASN A 55 11.13 4.12 10.07
C ASN A 55 11.33 2.70 9.52
N ASP A 56 10.38 2.17 8.76
CA ASP A 56 10.50 0.86 8.13
C ASP A 56 11.34 1.00 6.86
N ARG A 57 12.48 0.29 6.81
CA ARG A 57 13.48 0.40 5.75
C ARG A 57 13.74 -0.96 5.12
N GLY A 58 13.75 -1.00 3.79
CA GLY A 58 13.95 -2.21 3.01
C GLY A 58 13.00 -2.28 1.83
N THR A 59 13.41 -3.05 0.81
CA THR A 59 12.66 -3.23 -0.43
C THR A 59 11.27 -3.81 -0.17
N GLN A 60 11.08 -4.57 0.91
CA GLN A 60 9.79 -5.11 1.31
C GLN A 60 8.75 -4.04 1.64
N TYR A 61 9.16 -2.82 1.98
CA TYR A 61 8.28 -1.70 2.32
C TYR A 61 8.13 -0.68 1.19
N ARG A 62 8.59 -1.00 -0.03
CA ARG A 62 8.50 -0.10 -1.18
C ARG A 62 7.04 0.18 -1.57
N SER A 63 6.77 1.40 -2.02
CA SER A 63 5.46 1.76 -2.58
C SER A 63 5.27 1.09 -3.95
N GLY A 64 4.15 0.38 -4.14
CA GLY A 64 3.85 -0.26 -5.43
C GLY A 64 2.37 -0.55 -5.67
N ILE A 65 1.96 -0.43 -6.93
CA ILE A 65 0.65 -0.79 -7.46
C ILE A 65 0.84 -1.94 -8.44
N TYR A 66 0.27 -3.10 -8.11
CA TYR A 66 0.37 -4.31 -8.92
C TYR A 66 -0.94 -4.62 -9.62
N PHE A 67 -1.00 -4.36 -10.92
CA PHE A 67 -2.23 -4.43 -11.69
C PHE A 67 -2.47 -5.82 -12.31
N LEU A 68 -3.74 -6.12 -12.56
CA LEU A 68 -4.23 -7.31 -13.26
C LEU A 68 -4.74 -6.99 -14.67
N THR A 69 -5.04 -5.72 -14.96
CA THR A 69 -5.59 -5.29 -16.26
C THR A 69 -4.91 -4.01 -16.78
N PRO A 70 -4.87 -3.79 -18.10
CA PRO A 70 -4.35 -2.54 -18.67
C PRO A 70 -5.09 -1.28 -18.20
N ALA A 71 -6.39 -1.38 -17.92
CA ALA A 71 -7.18 -0.24 -17.41
C ALA A 71 -6.72 0.20 -16.01
N GLN A 72 -6.38 -0.76 -15.15
CA GLN A 72 -5.79 -0.47 -13.83
C GLN A 72 -4.41 0.18 -13.96
N GLN A 73 -3.59 -0.29 -14.90
CA GLN A 73 -2.29 0.31 -15.19
C GLN A 73 -2.43 1.76 -15.62
N ALA A 74 -3.26 2.02 -16.64
CA ALA A 74 -3.45 3.36 -17.19
C ALA A 74 -3.90 4.35 -16.11
N LEU A 75 -4.92 3.99 -15.32
CA LEU A 75 -5.41 4.86 -14.26
C LEU A 75 -4.35 5.16 -13.20
N ALA A 76 -3.55 4.17 -12.80
CA ALA A 76 -2.48 4.38 -11.83
C ALA A 76 -1.39 5.32 -12.36
N GLN A 77 -1.02 5.18 -13.64
CA GLN A 77 -0.03 6.04 -14.30
C GLN A 77 -0.57 7.47 -14.46
N ASP A 78 -1.81 7.63 -14.94
CA ASP A 78 -2.46 8.93 -15.12
C ASP A 78 -2.52 9.71 -13.80
N MET A 79 -2.86 9.04 -12.69
CA MET A 79 -2.89 9.66 -11.36
C MET A 79 -1.49 10.10 -10.90
N ILE A 80 -0.45 9.28 -11.12
CA ILE A 80 0.92 9.66 -10.78
C ILE A 80 1.36 10.89 -11.58
N GLU A 81 1.02 10.95 -12.86
CA GLU A 81 1.31 12.08 -13.74
C GLU A 81 0.55 13.34 -13.32
N GLU A 82 -0.74 13.22 -13.00
CA GLU A 82 -1.59 14.30 -12.46
C GLU A 82 -0.98 14.90 -11.20
N MET A 83 -0.70 14.07 -10.18
CA MET A 83 -0.13 14.54 -8.91
C MET A 83 1.28 15.13 -9.07
N THR A 84 2.08 14.60 -10.00
CA THR A 84 3.42 15.13 -10.31
C THR A 84 3.32 16.50 -10.96
N ARG A 85 2.41 16.67 -11.94
CA ARG A 85 2.15 17.95 -12.61
C ARG A 85 1.64 19.01 -11.63
N GLU A 86 0.77 18.61 -10.72
CA GLU A 86 0.20 19.47 -9.67
C GLU A 86 1.17 19.72 -8.50
N LYS A 87 2.32 19.04 -8.47
CA LYS A 87 3.33 19.14 -7.41
C LYS A 87 2.74 18.88 -6.02
N LEU A 88 1.85 17.88 -5.90
CA LEU A 88 1.23 17.52 -4.62
C LEU A 88 2.24 17.01 -3.59
N TYR A 89 3.40 16.52 -4.05
CA TYR A 89 4.50 16.07 -3.21
C TYR A 89 5.76 16.89 -3.45
N ALA A 90 6.50 17.17 -2.37
CA ALA A 90 7.77 17.91 -2.43
C ALA A 90 8.90 17.14 -3.15
N ARG A 91 8.76 15.82 -3.26
CA ARG A 91 9.70 14.91 -3.93
C ARG A 91 8.96 14.12 -5.01
N PRO A 92 9.67 13.61 -6.03
CA PRO A 92 9.06 12.75 -7.05
C PRO A 92 8.39 11.53 -6.43
N ILE A 93 7.25 11.12 -7.00
CA ILE A 93 6.60 9.86 -6.66
C ILE A 93 7.45 8.72 -7.20
N VAL A 94 7.81 7.77 -6.33
CA VAL A 94 8.63 6.59 -6.66
C VAL A 94 7.82 5.29 -6.65
N THR A 95 6.49 5.41 -6.58
CA THR A 95 5.57 4.27 -6.59
C THR A 95 5.71 3.50 -7.90
N GLN A 96 6.06 2.22 -7.82
CA GLN A 96 6.13 1.39 -9.01
C GLN A 96 4.73 0.97 -9.49
N VAL A 97 4.51 0.97 -10.81
CA VAL A 97 3.30 0.43 -11.43
C VAL A 97 3.70 -0.74 -12.32
N GLN A 98 3.37 -1.96 -11.90
CA GLN A 98 3.83 -3.19 -12.54
C GLN A 98 2.71 -4.23 -12.62
N PRO A 99 2.75 -5.17 -13.57
CA PRO A 99 1.82 -6.29 -13.54
C PRO A 99 2.05 -7.14 -12.28
N LEU A 100 0.97 -7.69 -11.73
CA LEU A 100 1.09 -8.69 -10.67
C LEU A 100 1.72 -9.98 -11.25
N ALA A 101 2.92 -10.31 -10.77
CA ALA A 101 3.61 -11.54 -11.15
C ALA A 101 3.27 -12.70 -10.20
N HIS A 102 3.44 -12.48 -8.90
CA HIS A 102 3.18 -13.48 -7.85
C HIS A 102 2.63 -12.81 -6.59
N TYR A 103 1.69 -13.49 -5.93
CA TYR A 103 1.10 -13.12 -4.65
C TYR A 103 1.01 -14.35 -3.75
N TRP A 104 1.44 -14.19 -2.50
CA TRP A 104 1.30 -15.18 -1.44
C TRP A 104 0.65 -14.49 -0.24
N PRO A 105 -0.45 -15.03 0.30
CA PRO A 105 -1.00 -14.50 1.55
C PRO A 105 0.05 -14.68 2.65
N ALA A 106 0.22 -13.66 3.48
CA ALA A 106 0.99 -13.76 4.71
C ALA A 106 0.30 -14.71 5.69
N GLU A 107 1.05 -15.17 6.68
CA GLU A 107 0.59 -16.05 7.76
C GLU A 107 -0.63 -15.47 8.48
N ASP A 108 -1.48 -16.35 9.03
CA ASP A 108 -2.77 -15.96 9.62
C ASP A 108 -2.64 -14.91 10.74
N TYR A 109 -1.53 -14.95 11.50
CA TYR A 109 -1.28 -13.97 12.57
C TYR A 109 -1.03 -12.55 12.06
N HIS A 110 -0.76 -12.35 10.77
CA HIS A 110 -0.67 -11.03 10.14
C HIS A 110 -2.02 -10.51 9.63
N GLN A 111 -3.04 -11.37 9.53
CA GLN A 111 -4.36 -10.95 9.09
C GLN A 111 -5.06 -10.20 10.23
N ASP A 112 -5.73 -9.10 9.88
CA ASP A 112 -6.44 -8.22 10.83
C ASP A 112 -5.56 -7.78 12.02
N PHE A 113 -4.25 -7.66 11.79
CA PHE A 113 -3.27 -7.47 12.86
C PHE A 113 -3.55 -6.26 13.75
N PHE A 114 -3.91 -5.11 13.16
CA PHE A 114 -4.24 -3.91 13.93
C PHE A 114 -5.54 -4.05 14.73
N GLU A 115 -6.54 -4.75 14.18
CA GLU A 115 -7.81 -4.99 14.87
C GLU A 115 -7.61 -5.93 16.07
N ASN A 116 -6.73 -6.92 15.91
CA ASN A 116 -6.39 -7.88 16.97
C ASN A 116 -5.39 -7.33 18.00
N ASN A 117 -4.60 -6.30 17.65
CA ASN A 117 -3.55 -5.73 18.49
C ASN A 117 -3.59 -4.18 18.56
N PRO A 118 -4.75 -3.57 18.86
CA PRO A 118 -4.93 -2.12 18.71
C PRO A 118 -4.04 -1.30 19.66
N GLU A 119 -3.72 -1.85 20.84
CA GLU A 119 -2.90 -1.18 21.86
C GLU A 119 -1.39 -1.43 21.71
N GLN A 120 -0.97 -2.23 20.72
CA GLN A 120 0.44 -2.47 20.50
C GLN A 120 1.15 -1.16 20.11
N GLY A 121 2.33 -0.90 20.69
CA GLY A 121 3.03 0.37 20.50
C GLY A 121 3.30 0.72 19.04
N TYR A 122 3.62 -0.27 18.20
CA TYR A 122 3.82 -0.07 16.76
C TYR A 122 2.51 0.33 16.06
N CYS A 123 1.40 -0.35 16.35
CA CYS A 123 0.08 -0.04 15.83
C CYS A 123 -0.35 1.39 16.18
N MET A 124 -0.15 1.80 17.44
CA MET A 124 -0.46 3.16 17.90
C MET A 124 0.42 4.22 17.23
N ALA A 125 1.70 3.91 16.96
CA ALA A 125 2.63 4.84 16.35
C ALA A 125 2.45 4.95 14.82
N VAL A 126 2.08 3.86 14.13
CA VAL A 126 2.12 3.78 12.67
C VAL A 126 0.74 3.62 12.04
N ALA A 127 -0.10 2.71 12.55
CA ALA A 127 -1.41 2.42 11.95
C ALA A 127 -2.46 3.45 12.36
N ALA A 128 -2.55 3.78 13.65
CA ALA A 128 -3.56 4.70 14.17
C ALA A 128 -3.55 6.09 13.51
N PRO A 129 -2.38 6.74 13.25
CA PRO A 129 -2.36 8.02 12.53
C PRO A 129 -2.85 7.91 11.09
N LYS A 130 -2.56 6.80 10.40
CA LYS A 130 -3.03 6.54 9.03
C LYS A 130 -4.55 6.38 9.00
N VAL A 131 -5.10 5.62 9.93
CA VAL A 131 -6.56 5.44 10.08
C VAL A 131 -7.25 6.76 10.42
N ALA A 132 -6.68 7.56 11.32
CA ALA A 132 -7.21 8.89 11.65
C ALA A 132 -7.20 9.83 10.44
N LYS A 133 -6.12 9.83 9.64
CA LYS A 133 -6.02 10.60 8.40
C LYS A 133 -7.08 10.16 7.39
N PHE A 134 -7.25 8.85 7.19
CA PHE A 134 -8.30 8.29 6.34
C PHE A 134 -9.70 8.73 6.80
N ARG A 135 -10.05 8.53 8.08
CA ARG A 135 -11.36 8.91 8.63
C ARG A 135 -11.63 10.41 8.53
N LYS A 136 -10.59 11.26 8.67
CA LYS A 136 -10.73 12.71 8.54
C LYS A 136 -11.04 13.13 7.10
N THR A 137 -10.37 12.51 6.12
CA THR A 137 -10.47 12.89 4.70
C THR A 137 -11.64 12.24 3.99
N PHE A 138 -11.96 10.98 4.30
CA PHE A 138 -12.98 10.16 3.63
C PHE A 138 -14.13 9.80 4.57
N ARG A 139 -14.69 10.80 5.27
CA ARG A 139 -15.75 10.60 6.29
C ARG A 139 -16.95 9.79 5.79
N GLU A 140 -17.28 9.93 4.52
CA GLU A 140 -18.39 9.23 3.85
C GLU A 140 -18.17 7.73 3.67
N TRP A 141 -16.92 7.24 3.75
CA TRP A 141 -16.58 5.82 3.58
C TRP A 141 -15.99 5.16 4.82
N ALA A 142 -15.76 5.92 5.89
CA ALA A 142 -15.41 5.34 7.16
C ALA A 142 -16.62 4.54 7.69
N LYS A 143 -16.43 3.23 7.92
CA LYS A 143 -17.41 2.44 8.69
C LYS A 143 -17.64 3.15 10.03
N ALA A 144 -18.91 3.30 10.39
CA ALA A 144 -19.36 3.86 11.67
C ALA A 144 -18.76 3.09 12.85
#